data_AF-A0A6F8YE21-F1
#
_entry.id   AF-A0A6F8YE21-F1
#
_cell.length_a   1.000
_cell.length_b   1.000
_cell.length_c   1.000
_cell.angle_alpha   90.00
_cell.angle_beta   90.00
_cell.angle_gamma   90.00
#
_symmetry.space_group_name_H-M   'P 1'
#
loop_
_entity.id
_entity.type
_entity.pdbx_description
1 polymer ?
#
loop_
_entity_poly.entity_id
_entity_poly.type
_entity_poly.pdbx_seq_one_letter_code
_entity_poly.pdbx_strand_id
1 'polypeptide(L)'
;MHLFPVAKPTGPHDNLGTPCGVHAGVCHPGPVLIYKILLPAEWADFEAASHFDGSQFDHESGFIHCSSREQVGPTALRVFADEPRLVVAAIAADALGESVRWEESSDGGLFPHVYGPVPRSAVTAVYEVAGAAEVDRVLPA
;
A
#
# COMPACT_ATOMS: atom_id res chain seq x y z
N MET A 1 1.38 -26.95 53.81
CA MET A 1 1.08 -28.20 53.08
C MET A 1 -0.43 -28.36 52.98
N HIS A 2 -0.94 -28.77 51.81
CA HIS A 2 -2.35 -28.95 51.37
C HIS A 2 -3.06 -27.65 50.92
N LEU A 3 -3.28 -27.32 49.64
CA LEU A 3 -3.89 -27.95 48.42
C LEU A 3 -5.38 -27.56 48.22
N PHE A 4 -5.60 -26.47 47.43
CA PHE A 4 -6.59 -26.15 46.35
C PHE A 4 -8.12 -26.39 46.49
N PRO A 5 -9.02 -25.80 45.63
CA PRO A 5 -8.76 -24.98 44.43
C PRO A 5 -9.53 -23.65 44.29
N VAL A 6 -8.95 -22.74 43.49
CA VAL A 6 -9.67 -21.66 42.79
C VAL A 6 -10.33 -22.26 41.55
N ALA A 7 -11.63 -22.06 41.39
CA ALA A 7 -12.35 -22.37 40.17
C ALA A 7 -12.00 -21.35 39.08
N LYS A 8 -11.59 -21.85 37.90
CA LYS A 8 -11.46 -21.07 36.65
C LYS A 8 -12.86 -20.75 36.10
N PRO A 9 -13.11 -19.54 35.59
CA PRO A 9 -14.07 -19.38 34.50
C PRO A 9 -13.42 -19.80 33.18
N THR A 10 -14.01 -20.83 32.59
CA THR A 10 -13.87 -21.24 31.21
C THR A 10 -14.68 -20.31 30.31
N GLY A 11 -14.09 -19.84 29.22
CA GLY A 11 -14.82 -19.19 28.13
C GLY A 11 -13.87 -18.70 27.03
N PRO A 12 -14.00 -19.20 25.79
CA PRO A 12 -13.34 -18.61 24.64
C PRO A 12 -14.17 -17.41 24.21
N HIS A 13 -13.57 -16.22 24.19
CA HIS A 13 -14.10 -15.13 23.39
C HIS A 13 -13.06 -14.84 22.35
N ASP A 14 -13.38 -15.36 21.17
CA ASP A 14 -12.65 -15.24 19.94
C ASP A 14 -12.30 -13.77 19.70
N ASN A 15 -11.00 -13.49 19.65
CA ASN A 15 -10.44 -12.24 19.14
C ASN A 15 -10.70 -12.19 17.62
N LEU A 16 -11.91 -11.80 17.22
CA LEU A 16 -12.24 -11.40 15.85
C LEU A 16 -12.57 -9.90 15.85
N GLY A 17 -11.63 -9.10 16.34
CA GLY A 17 -11.56 -7.69 15.98
C GLY A 17 -10.74 -7.59 14.71
N THR A 18 -11.39 -7.45 13.57
CA THR A 18 -10.76 -6.97 12.33
C THR A 18 -9.83 -5.80 12.69
N PRO A 19 -8.55 -5.77 12.28
CA PRO A 19 -7.75 -4.58 12.47
C PRO A 19 -8.37 -3.48 11.60
N CYS A 20 -9.16 -2.58 12.21
CA CYS A 20 -9.58 -1.35 11.54
C CYS A 20 -8.31 -0.49 11.44
N GLY A 21 -7.79 -0.35 10.23
CA GLY A 21 -6.77 0.66 9.93
C GLY A 21 -7.36 2.04 10.20
N VAL A 22 -6.79 2.75 11.17
CA VAL A 22 -7.21 4.12 11.51
C VAL A 22 -6.31 5.10 10.75
N HIS A 23 -6.85 5.72 9.70
CA HIS A 23 -6.23 6.85 9.00
C HIS A 23 -7.14 8.08 9.11
N ALA A 24 -6.56 9.23 9.48
CA ALA A 24 -7.24 10.53 9.59
C ALA A 24 -8.55 10.55 10.41
N GLY A 25 -8.74 9.64 11.38
CA GLY A 25 -9.90 9.61 12.27
C GLY A 25 -11.17 8.97 11.71
N VAL A 26 -11.09 8.25 10.58
CA VAL A 26 -12.23 7.56 9.95
C VAL A 26 -11.97 6.06 9.91
N CYS A 27 -12.89 5.25 10.47
CA CYS A 27 -12.80 3.78 10.41
C CYS A 27 -13.31 3.29 9.05
N HIS A 28 -12.41 2.75 8.24
CA HIS A 28 -12.74 2.17 6.93
C HIS A 28 -13.02 0.67 7.12
N PRO A 29 -14.13 0.12 6.60
CA PRO A 29 -14.47 -1.30 6.74
C PRO A 29 -13.62 -2.24 5.84
N GLY A 30 -12.46 -1.80 5.35
CA GLY A 30 -11.53 -2.56 4.51
C GLY A 30 -10.09 -2.06 4.65
N PRO A 31 -9.09 -2.81 4.17
CA PRO A 31 -7.69 -2.43 4.29
C PRO A 31 -7.42 -1.11 3.56
N VAL A 32 -6.61 -0.24 4.15
CA VAL A 32 -6.23 1.02 3.50
C VAL A 32 -5.31 0.69 2.33
N LEU A 33 -5.76 1.00 1.11
CA LEU A 33 -4.98 0.75 -0.10
C LEU A 33 -4.14 1.97 -0.48
N ILE A 34 -2.87 1.72 -0.76
CA ILE A 34 -1.95 2.66 -1.40
C ILE A 34 -1.51 2.08 -2.74
N TYR A 35 -1.15 2.95 -3.67
CA TYR A 35 -0.90 2.56 -5.05
C TYR A 35 0.53 2.91 -5.44
N LYS A 36 1.22 1.96 -6.06
CA LYS A 36 2.52 2.18 -6.69
C LYS A 36 2.37 2.07 -8.20
N ILE A 37 2.83 3.10 -8.92
CA ILE A 37 2.96 3.07 -10.38
C ILE A 37 4.36 2.54 -10.69
N LEU A 38 4.43 1.59 -11.62
CA LEU A 38 5.64 0.90 -12.05
C LEU A 38 5.66 0.82 -13.57
N LEU A 39 6.85 0.84 -14.15
CA LEU A 39 7.05 0.39 -15.52
C LEU A 39 6.93 -1.14 -15.59
N PRO A 40 6.55 -1.71 -16.76
CA PRO A 40 6.42 -3.16 -16.89
C PRO A 40 7.68 -3.96 -16.52
N ALA A 41 8.87 -3.41 -16.77
CA ALA A 41 10.13 -4.03 -16.38
C ALA A 41 10.33 -4.03 -14.86
N GLU A 42 10.05 -2.91 -14.19
CA GLU A 42 10.13 -2.80 -12.73
C GLU A 42 9.17 -3.79 -12.05
N TRP A 43 7.97 -3.96 -12.61
CA TRP A 43 7.03 -4.96 -12.12
C TRP A 43 7.55 -6.39 -12.32
N ALA A 44 8.11 -6.73 -13.48
CA ALA A 44 8.68 -8.05 -13.72
C ALA A 44 9.82 -8.37 -12.74
N ASP A 45 10.69 -7.40 -12.47
CA ASP A 45 11.77 -7.54 -11.48
C ASP A 45 11.24 -7.69 -10.06
N PHE A 46 10.21 -6.91 -9.69
CA PHE A 46 9.51 -7.05 -8.41
C PHE A 46 8.92 -8.46 -8.26
N GLU A 47 8.23 -8.98 -9.26
CA GLU A 47 7.66 -10.34 -9.19
C GLU A 47 8.75 -11.40 -9.04
N ALA A 48 9.85 -11.29 -9.79
CA ALA A 48 10.96 -12.23 -9.70
C ALA A 48 11.65 -12.20 -8.33
N ALA A 49 11.81 -11.00 -7.74
CA ALA A 49 12.47 -10.82 -6.45
C ALA A 49 11.54 -11.05 -5.24
N SER A 50 10.22 -11.14 -5.45
CA SER A 50 9.18 -11.21 -4.39
C SER A 50 9.16 -10.00 -3.43
N HIS A 51 9.91 -8.95 -3.71
CA HIS A 51 9.90 -7.67 -3.01
C HIS A 51 10.36 -6.56 -3.95
N PHE A 52 9.98 -5.33 -3.64
CA PHE A 52 10.38 -4.13 -4.36
C PHE A 52 11.13 -3.20 -3.43
N ASP A 53 12.40 -2.92 -3.75
CA ASP A 53 13.25 -2.04 -2.96
C ASP A 53 13.15 -0.57 -3.37
N GLY A 54 12.32 -0.24 -4.37
CA GLY A 54 12.21 1.12 -4.93
C GLY A 54 12.80 1.23 -6.33
N SER A 55 12.30 2.21 -7.09
CA SER A 55 12.93 2.67 -8.33
C SER A 55 14.15 3.54 -8.04
N GLN A 56 14.90 3.93 -9.07
CA GLN A 56 16.00 4.88 -8.91
C GLN A 56 15.55 6.17 -8.20
N PHE A 57 14.38 6.71 -8.57
CA PHE A 57 13.83 7.93 -7.96
C PHE A 57 13.47 7.74 -6.48
N ASP A 58 12.97 6.55 -6.13
CA ASP A 58 12.68 6.20 -4.74
C ASP A 58 13.97 6.12 -3.90
N HIS A 59 15.04 5.54 -4.46
CA HIS A 59 16.35 5.47 -3.78
C HIS A 59 16.97 6.86 -3.57
N GLU A 60 16.85 7.75 -4.54
CA GLU A 60 17.32 9.14 -4.42
C GLU A 60 16.57 9.91 -3.31
N SER A 61 15.30 9.57 -3.08
CA SER A 61 14.46 10.20 -2.05
C SER A 61 14.58 9.51 -0.68
N GLY A 62 15.03 8.26 -0.65
CA GLY A 62 15.18 7.46 0.57
C GLY A 62 13.89 6.76 1.02
N PHE A 63 12.85 6.74 0.19
CA PHE A 63 11.57 6.07 0.44
C PHE A 63 10.84 5.76 -0.88
N ILE A 64 9.95 4.78 -0.86
CA ILE A 64 9.13 4.41 -2.03
C ILE A 64 7.91 5.31 -2.09
N HIS A 65 7.76 6.05 -3.20
CA HIS A 65 6.60 6.90 -3.42
C HIS A 65 5.39 6.06 -3.78
N CYS A 66 4.33 6.18 -3.00
CA CYS A 66 3.01 5.67 -3.31
C CYS A 66 2.01 6.82 -3.40
N SER A 67 0.78 6.51 -3.80
CA SER A 67 -0.33 7.45 -3.90
C SER A 67 -1.58 6.86 -3.24
N SER A 68 -2.47 7.70 -2.73
CA SER A 68 -3.85 7.31 -2.47
C SER A 68 -4.60 7.03 -3.77
N ARG A 69 -5.84 6.55 -3.68
CA ARG A 69 -6.69 6.33 -4.86
C ARG A 69 -6.94 7.64 -5.61
N GLU A 70 -7.19 8.75 -4.93
CA GLU A 70 -7.46 10.06 -5.53
C GLU A 70 -6.21 10.68 -6.15
N GLN A 71 -5.03 10.28 -5.68
CA GLN A 71 -3.74 10.82 -6.11
C GLN A 71 -3.13 10.06 -7.31
N VAL A 72 -3.40 8.77 -7.45
CA VAL A 72 -2.67 7.91 -8.42
C VAL A 72 -2.86 8.35 -9.88
N GLY A 73 -4.07 8.74 -10.29
CA GLY A 73 -4.35 9.24 -11.64
C GLY A 73 -3.59 10.53 -11.97
N PRO A 74 -3.75 11.62 -11.18
CA PRO A 74 -2.98 12.85 -11.34
C PRO A 74 -1.46 12.64 -11.28
N THR A 75 -0.96 11.76 -10.41
CA THR A 75 0.46 11.41 -10.34
C THR A 75 0.93 10.73 -11.63
N ALA A 76 0.15 9.78 -12.16
CA ALA A 76 0.47 9.13 -13.44
C ALA A 76 0.59 10.14 -14.57
N LEU A 77 -0.38 11.06 -14.69
CA LEU A 77 -0.40 12.09 -15.72
C LEU A 77 0.79 13.07 -15.62
N ARG A 78 1.28 13.33 -14.41
CA ARG A 78 2.37 14.28 -14.18
C ARG A 78 3.75 13.67 -14.40
N VAL A 79 3.94 12.43 -13.97
CA VAL A 79 5.27 11.78 -13.90
C VAL A 79 5.49 10.81 -15.05
N PHE A 80 4.43 10.15 -15.53
CA PHE A 80 4.50 9.05 -16.50
C PHE A 80 3.70 9.34 -17.79
N ALA A 81 3.53 10.62 -18.14
CA ALA A 81 2.69 11.06 -19.26
C ALA A 81 3.03 10.39 -20.59
N ASP A 82 4.34 10.22 -20.85
CA ASP A 82 4.87 9.71 -22.11
C ASP A 82 5.01 8.18 -22.13
N GLU A 83 4.69 7.49 -21.03
CA GLU A 83 4.80 6.05 -20.93
C GLU A 83 3.59 5.33 -21.56
N PRO A 84 3.80 4.46 -22.57
CA PRO A 84 2.70 3.83 -23.29
C PRO A 84 2.02 2.71 -22.51
N ARG A 85 2.68 2.17 -21.48
CA ARG A 85 2.18 1.12 -20.61
C ARG A 85 2.69 1.32 -19.19
N LEU A 86 1.78 1.16 -18.25
CA LEU A 86 2.07 1.21 -16.82
C LEU A 86 1.51 -0.04 -16.15
N VAL A 87 2.13 -0.40 -15.03
CA VAL A 87 1.56 -1.34 -14.08
C VAL A 87 1.25 -0.56 -12.80
N VAL A 88 0.04 -0.68 -12.30
CA VAL A 88 -0.36 -0.07 -11.02
C VAL A 88 -0.65 -1.17 -10.02
N ALA A 89 0.17 -1.24 -8.96
CA ALA A 89 0.01 -2.19 -7.88
C ALA A 89 -0.78 -1.56 -6.73
N ALA A 90 -1.90 -2.17 -6.34
CA ALA A 90 -2.63 -1.85 -5.12
C ALA A 90 -2.04 -2.63 -3.94
N ILE A 91 -1.60 -1.92 -2.92
CA ILE A 91 -0.87 -2.45 -1.77
C ILE A 91 -1.67 -2.19 -0.50
N ALA A 92 -1.85 -3.21 0.33
CA ALA A 92 -2.46 -3.06 1.64
C ALA A 92 -1.48 -2.38 2.60
N ALA A 93 -1.76 -1.12 2.97
CA ALA A 93 -0.92 -0.35 3.89
C ALA A 93 -0.84 -1.01 5.28
N ASP A 94 -1.93 -1.63 5.73
CA ASP A 94 -1.96 -2.33 7.02
C ASP A 94 -0.98 -3.52 7.07
N ALA A 95 -0.67 -4.14 5.93
CA ALA A 95 0.33 -5.22 5.84
C ALA A 95 1.77 -4.70 5.96
N LEU A 96 1.98 -3.41 5.75
CA LEU A 96 3.27 -2.72 5.85
C LEU A 96 3.46 -2.04 7.21
N GLY A 97 2.39 -1.82 7.97
CA GLY A 97 2.43 -1.27 9.32
C GLY A 97 3.14 0.09 9.39
N GLU A 98 4.06 0.24 10.36
CA GLU A 98 4.77 1.49 10.64
C GLU A 98 5.75 1.95 9.56
N SER A 99 6.02 1.11 8.55
CA SER A 99 6.84 1.50 7.40
C SER A 99 6.12 2.50 6.48
N VAL A 100 4.78 2.60 6.55
CA VAL A 100 4.01 3.58 5.79
C VAL A 100 3.87 4.86 6.60
N ARG A 101 4.29 5.98 6.03
CA ARG A 101 4.09 7.32 6.59
C ARG A 101 3.33 8.17 5.61
N TRP A 102 2.36 8.93 6.11
CA TRP A 102 1.59 9.88 5.33
C TRP A 102 2.17 11.26 5.56
N GLU A 103 2.82 11.83 4.56
CA GLU A 103 3.59 13.06 4.67
C GLU A 103 3.13 14.09 3.65
N GLU A 104 3.23 15.36 4.00
CA GLU A 104 2.88 16.45 3.09
C GLU A 104 3.86 16.46 1.90
N SER A 105 3.30 16.46 0.69
CA SER A 105 4.08 16.70 -0.53
C SER A 105 4.06 18.18 -0.90
N SER A 106 5.09 18.65 -1.60
CA SER A 106 5.13 19.99 -2.20
C SER A 106 3.96 20.26 -3.15
N ASP A 107 3.37 19.21 -3.71
CA ASP A 107 2.20 19.27 -4.59
C ASP A 107 0.87 19.43 -3.82
N GLY A 108 0.94 19.44 -2.49
CA GLY A 108 -0.21 19.51 -1.59
C GLY A 108 -0.85 18.14 -1.32
N GLY A 109 -1.41 17.99 -0.11
CA GLY A 109 -2.00 16.75 0.36
C GLY A 109 -0.98 15.78 0.97
N LEU A 110 -1.49 14.74 1.63
CA LEU A 110 -0.70 13.71 2.29
C LEU A 110 -0.47 12.54 1.33
N PHE A 111 0.78 12.27 0.98
CA PHE A 111 1.15 11.11 0.18
C PHE A 111 1.68 9.98 1.07
N PRO A 112 1.34 8.72 0.77
CA PRO A 112 1.93 7.59 1.46
C PRO A 112 3.35 7.32 0.94
N HIS A 113 4.32 7.37 1.84
CA HIS A 113 5.70 6.97 1.60
C HIS A 113 6.01 5.69 2.36
N VAL A 114 6.65 4.72 1.70
CA VAL A 114 7.06 3.45 2.33
C VAL A 114 8.56 3.47 2.60
N TYR A 115 8.92 3.32 3.88
CA TYR A 115 10.29 3.25 4.37
C TYR A 115 10.72 1.81 4.51
N GLY A 116 11.24 1.24 3.42
CA GLY A 116 11.72 -0.13 3.33
C GLY A 116 11.09 -0.89 2.16
N PRO A 117 11.46 -2.17 1.98
CA PRO A 117 10.99 -2.97 0.85
C PRO A 117 9.50 -3.25 0.94
N VAL A 118 8.80 -3.21 -0.20
CA VAL A 118 7.41 -3.67 -0.31
C VAL A 118 7.42 -5.15 -0.67
N PRO A 119 6.96 -6.06 0.20
CA PRO A 119 6.87 -7.48 -0.14
C PRO A 119 5.73 -7.72 -1.12
N ARG A 120 5.91 -8.68 -2.04
CA ARG A 120 4.89 -9.05 -3.04
C ARG A 120 3.58 -9.53 -2.40
N SER A 121 3.64 -10.06 -1.17
CA SER A 121 2.48 -10.48 -0.38
C SER A 121 1.59 -9.34 0.11
N ALA A 122 2.10 -8.09 0.15
CA ALA A 122 1.31 -6.91 0.49
C ALA A 122 0.51 -6.38 -0.72
N VAL A 123 0.85 -6.80 -1.95
CA VAL A 123 0.14 -6.43 -3.17
C VAL A 123 -1.15 -7.24 -3.28
N THR A 124 -2.28 -6.55 -3.27
CA THR A 124 -3.64 -7.13 -3.28
C THR A 124 -4.26 -7.18 -4.67
N ALA A 125 -3.89 -6.27 -5.57
CA ALA A 125 -4.30 -6.26 -6.97
C ALA A 125 -3.24 -5.59 -7.84
N VAL A 126 -3.25 -5.94 -9.13
CA VAL A 126 -2.32 -5.42 -10.14
C VAL A 126 -3.13 -5.07 -11.37
N TYR A 127 -2.90 -3.88 -11.90
CA TYR A 127 -3.60 -3.35 -13.07
C TYR A 127 -2.60 -3.01 -14.16
N GLU A 128 -2.71 -3.65 -15.32
CA GLU A 128 -2.00 -3.20 -16.52
C GLU A 128 -2.81 -2.07 -17.17
N VAL A 129 -2.15 -0.95 -17.43
CA VAL A 129 -2.80 0.28 -17.91
C VAL A 129 -2.14 0.74 -19.20
N ALA A 130 -2.94 1.04 -20.21
CA ALA A 130 -2.49 1.54 -21.52
C ALA A 130 -2.14 3.05 -21.47
N GLY A 131 -1.22 3.42 -20.58
CA GLY A 131 -0.72 4.78 -20.39
C GLY A 131 -1.42 5.58 -19.28
N ALA A 132 -0.81 6.70 -18.89
CA ALA A 132 -1.22 7.48 -17.72
C ALA A 132 -2.67 7.96 -17.72
N ALA A 133 -3.22 8.33 -18.88
CA ALA A 133 -4.59 8.84 -19.01
C ALA A 133 -5.68 7.80 -18.72
N GLU A 134 -5.32 6.51 -18.71
CA GLU A 134 -6.27 5.41 -18.52
C GLU A 134 -6.33 4.92 -17.07
N VAL A 135 -5.47 5.42 -16.17
CA VAL A 135 -5.37 4.95 -14.78
C VAL A 135 -6.71 5.05 -14.06
N ASP A 136 -7.37 6.21 -14.10
CA ASP A 136 -8.65 6.39 -13.40
C ASP A 136 -9.80 5.60 -14.00
N ARG A 137 -9.69 5.19 -15.28
CA ARG A 137 -10.68 4.33 -15.94
C ARG A 137 -10.50 2.86 -15.53
N VAL A 138 -9.26 2.41 -15.36
CA VAL A 138 -8.93 1.01 -15.08
C VAL A 138 -9.06 0.68 -13.59
N LEU A 139 -8.63 1.58 -12.71
CA LEU A 139 -8.65 1.32 -11.27
C LEU A 139 -10.09 1.45 -10.71
N PRO A 140 -10.49 0.55 -9.78
CA PRO A 140 -11.78 0.68 -9.11
C PRO A 140 -11.87 2.02 -8.37
N ALA A 141 -13.08 2.58 -8.33
CA ALA A 141 -13.38 3.80 -7.59
C ALA A 141 -13.28 3.59 -6.07
#